data_AF-A0A9Q4Q1F0-F1
#
_entry.id   AF-A0A9Q4Q1F0-F1
#
_cell.length_a   1.000
_cell.length_b   1.000
_cell.length_c   1.000
_cell.angle_alpha   90.00
_cell.angle_beta   90.00
_cell.angle_gamma   90.00
#
_symmetry.space_group_name_H-M   'P 1'
#
loop_
_entity.id
_entity.type
_entity.pdbx_description
1 polymer ?
#
loop_
_entity_poly.entity_id
_entity_poly.type
_entity_poly.pdbx_seq_one_letter_code
_entity_poly.pdbx_strand_id
1 'polypeptide(L)'
;MSNHTSQNTDDGGESTSDDRTERRTREITDPRPLTNLTGFKRDQLFVIRMLADRNPHGLVIKDKLDCYYDEEITQGRLYQNLAELVDEGYVEKLPVDGRTNAYRPSERANERLEEHYEWERRCLFRELP
;
A
#
# COMPACT_ATOMS: atom_id res chain seq x y z
N MET A 1 -13.43 -66.53 40.07
CA MET A 1 -13.68 -65.77 38.83
C MET A 1 -12.40 -65.03 38.50
N SER A 2 -11.79 -65.41 37.38
CA SER A 2 -10.47 -64.98 36.92
C SER A 2 -10.41 -63.48 36.70
N ASN A 3 -9.27 -62.86 37.00
CA ASN A 3 -8.75 -61.80 36.15
C ASN A 3 -7.22 -61.84 36.19
N HIS A 4 -6.66 -62.20 35.04
CA HIS A 4 -5.26 -62.03 34.70
C HIS A 4 -4.98 -60.54 34.48
N THR A 5 -3.89 -60.02 35.02
CA THR A 5 -3.24 -58.84 34.46
C THR A 5 -1.75 -59.01 34.67
N SER A 6 -1.07 -59.34 33.58
CA SER A 6 0.37 -59.51 33.49
C SER A 6 1.09 -58.17 33.64
N GLN A 7 2.28 -58.25 34.20
CA GLN A 7 3.26 -57.19 34.39
C GLN A 7 3.92 -56.75 33.06
N ASN A 8 4.38 -55.50 33.07
CA ASN A 8 5.20 -54.79 32.08
C ASN A 8 6.51 -55.49 31.66
N THR A 9 6.89 -55.30 30.40
CA THR A 9 8.27 -55.07 29.90
C THR A 9 8.13 -54.14 28.69
N ASP A 10 8.45 -52.86 28.81
CA ASP A 10 9.75 -52.20 28.58
C ASP A 10 10.14 -52.02 27.10
N ASP A 11 10.54 -50.77 26.87
CA ASP A 11 11.36 -50.18 25.82
C ASP A 11 10.87 -50.01 24.37
N GLY A 12 11.06 -48.79 23.87
CA GLY A 12 10.67 -48.34 22.55
C GLY A 12 10.39 -46.85 22.51
N GLY A 13 11.41 -46.04 22.81
CA GLY A 13 11.33 -44.59 22.70
C GLY A 13 11.09 -44.12 21.26
N GLU A 14 10.15 -43.21 21.10
CA GLU A 14 10.14 -42.26 19.98
C GLU A 14 9.56 -40.93 20.47
N SER A 15 10.45 -40.10 21.03
CA SER A 15 10.23 -38.66 21.10
C SER A 15 10.51 -38.08 19.74
N THR A 16 9.46 -37.72 19.01
CA THR A 16 9.55 -36.70 17.95
C THR A 16 8.53 -35.61 18.26
N SER A 17 8.85 -34.84 19.29
CA SER A 17 8.55 -33.42 19.28
C SER A 17 9.44 -32.82 18.19
N ASP A 18 8.88 -32.36 17.07
CA ASP A 18 9.17 -31.01 16.57
C ASP A 18 8.56 -30.73 15.19
N ASP A 19 8.18 -29.47 15.04
CA ASP A 19 8.18 -28.72 13.78
C ASP A 19 7.01 -28.94 12.80
N ARG A 20 5.77 -29.03 13.29
CA ARG A 20 4.57 -28.83 12.45
C ARG A 20 3.87 -27.49 12.65
N THR A 21 4.40 -26.66 13.53
CA THR A 21 3.96 -25.29 13.77
C THR A 21 4.94 -24.38 13.04
N GLU A 22 4.45 -23.46 12.20
CA GLU A 22 5.24 -22.39 11.54
C GLU A 22 5.81 -22.64 10.13
N ARG A 23 5.14 -23.43 9.28
CA ARG A 23 4.99 -22.99 7.87
C ARG A 23 3.66 -22.30 7.69
N ARG A 24 3.52 -21.15 8.36
CA ARG A 24 2.67 -20.08 7.84
C ARG A 24 3.32 -19.68 6.54
N THR A 25 2.90 -20.32 5.44
CA THR A 25 3.18 -19.86 4.08
C THR A 25 2.93 -18.37 4.12
N ARG A 26 4.00 -17.57 4.06
CA ARG A 26 3.87 -16.16 3.75
C ARG A 26 3.20 -16.21 2.37
N GLU A 27 1.90 -15.98 2.30
CA GLU A 27 1.28 -15.64 1.04
C GLU A 27 2.05 -14.40 0.58
N ILE A 28 3.02 -14.61 -0.30
CA ILE A 28 3.64 -13.53 -1.04
C ILE A 28 2.51 -13.05 -1.93
N THR A 29 1.69 -12.13 -1.43
CA THR A 29 0.68 -11.48 -2.23
C THR A 29 1.42 -10.69 -3.29
N ASP A 30 1.22 -11.03 -4.56
CA ASP A 30 1.83 -10.28 -5.65
C ASP A 30 1.45 -8.80 -5.51
N PRO A 31 2.43 -7.88 -5.60
CA PRO A 31 2.18 -6.46 -5.50
C PRO A 31 1.19 -6.06 -6.60
N ARG A 32 0.15 -5.31 -6.22
CA ARG A 32 -0.91 -4.91 -7.12
C ARG A 32 -0.74 -3.45 -7.57
N PRO A 33 -1.03 -3.17 -8.85
CA PRO A 33 -1.04 -1.80 -9.33
C PRO A 33 -2.21 -0.98 -8.75
N LEU A 34 -2.07 0.35 -8.78
CA LEU A 34 -3.12 1.31 -8.44
C LEU A 34 -4.18 1.44 -9.56
N THR A 35 -4.72 0.33 -10.05
CA THR A 35 -5.69 0.31 -11.18
C THR A 35 -7.06 0.91 -10.85
N ASN A 36 -7.38 1.07 -9.56
CA ASN A 36 -8.59 1.75 -9.12
C ASN A 36 -8.51 3.27 -9.29
N LEU A 37 -7.33 3.83 -9.58
CA LEU A 37 -7.13 5.25 -9.86
C LEU A 37 -6.94 5.48 -11.36
N THR A 38 -7.43 6.61 -11.86
CA THR A 38 -6.99 7.09 -13.19
C THR A 38 -5.50 7.43 -13.14
N GLY A 39 -4.80 7.40 -14.28
CA GLY A 39 -3.39 7.78 -14.35
C GLY A 39 -3.13 9.16 -13.73
N PHE A 40 -4.01 10.13 -14.03
CA PHE A 40 -3.91 11.48 -13.47
C PHE A 40 -4.09 11.55 -11.94
N LYS A 41 -4.99 10.74 -11.35
CA LYS A 41 -5.13 10.63 -9.89
C LYS A 41 -3.90 10.01 -9.25
N ARG A 42 -3.36 8.94 -9.85
CA ARG A 42 -2.15 8.29 -9.38
C ARG A 42 -0.96 9.25 -9.40
N ASP A 43 -0.79 10.00 -10.49
CA ASP A 43 0.31 10.95 -10.63
C ASP A 43 0.19 12.10 -9.62
N GLN A 44 -1.02 12.61 -9.38
CA GLN A 44 -1.30 13.55 -8.28
C GLN A 44 -0.89 12.97 -6.93
N LEU A 45 -1.23 11.71 -6.64
CA LEU A 45 -0.90 11.06 -5.38
C LEU A 45 0.62 10.93 -5.19
N PHE A 46 1.37 10.59 -6.25
CA PHE A 46 2.84 10.60 -6.23
C PHE A 46 3.41 11.99 -5.96
N VAL A 47 2.89 13.04 -6.62
CA VAL A 47 3.33 14.42 -6.41
C VAL A 47 3.04 14.88 -4.98
N ILE A 48 1.88 14.55 -4.44
CA ILE A 48 1.52 14.84 -3.04
C ILE A 48 2.49 14.13 -2.08
N ARG A 49 2.80 12.85 -2.29
CA ARG A 49 3.79 12.12 -1.48
C ARG A 49 5.19 12.74 -1.58
N MET A 50 5.64 13.10 -2.78
CA MET A 50 6.92 13.75 -3.01
C MET A 50 7.06 15.08 -2.26
N LEU A 51 5.96 15.82 -2.14
CA LEU A 51 5.93 17.14 -1.51
C LEU A 51 5.50 17.11 -0.03
N ALA A 52 5.21 15.93 0.54
CA ALA A 52 4.52 15.77 1.82
C ALA A 52 5.15 16.56 2.98
N ASP A 53 6.47 16.64 3.05
CA ASP A 53 7.20 17.37 4.10
C ASP A 53 6.92 18.88 4.12
N ARG A 54 6.37 19.43 3.03
CA ARG A 54 6.10 20.87 2.87
C ARG A 54 4.63 21.24 3.00
N ASN A 55 3.72 20.29 3.29
CA ASN A 55 2.28 20.52 3.34
C ASN A 55 1.75 21.28 2.10
N PRO A 56 1.90 20.72 0.89
CA PRO A 56 1.65 21.45 -0.34
C PRO A 56 0.17 21.83 -0.47
N HIS A 57 -0.08 23.07 -0.87
CA HIS A 57 -1.40 23.51 -1.29
C HIS A 57 -1.69 23.12 -2.74
N GLY A 58 -2.97 23.19 -3.13
CA GLY A 58 -3.41 22.81 -4.48
C GLY A 58 -2.59 23.47 -5.60
N LEU A 59 -2.26 24.75 -5.47
CA LEU A 59 -1.45 25.45 -6.49
C LEU A 59 -0.02 24.88 -6.61
N VAL A 60 0.62 24.55 -5.49
CA VAL A 60 1.97 23.93 -5.51
C VAL A 60 1.93 22.55 -6.18
N ILE A 61 0.87 21.77 -5.94
CA ILE A 61 0.65 20.48 -6.58
C ILE A 61 0.44 20.66 -8.09
N LYS A 62 -0.38 21.64 -8.47
CA LYS A 62 -0.64 21.99 -9.88
C LYS A 62 0.65 22.36 -10.60
N ASP A 63 1.41 23.32 -10.06
CA ASP A 63 2.65 23.81 -10.67
C ASP A 63 3.64 22.68 -10.89
N LYS A 64 3.70 21.73 -9.94
CA LYS A 64 4.55 20.55 -10.06
C LYS A 64 4.07 19.58 -11.14
N LEU A 65 2.76 19.39 -11.29
CA LEU A 65 2.19 18.53 -12.34
C LEU A 65 2.28 19.16 -13.72
N ASP A 66 2.11 20.48 -13.85
CA ASP A 66 2.25 21.20 -15.13
C ASP A 66 3.69 21.07 -15.68
N CYS A 67 4.68 20.77 -14.85
CA CYS A 67 6.04 20.46 -15.32
C CYS A 67 6.15 19.08 -16.03
N TYR A 68 5.16 18.20 -15.85
CA TYR A 68 5.16 16.83 -16.39
C TYR A 68 4.15 16.62 -17.51
N TYR A 69 3.14 17.48 -17.60
CA TYR A 69 2.08 17.39 -18.59
C TYR A 69 2.29 18.46 -19.67
N ASP A 70 2.19 18.06 -20.95
CA ASP A 70 2.33 18.98 -22.08
C ASP A 70 1.16 19.99 -22.18
N GLU A 71 0.00 19.60 -21.65
CA GLU A 71 -1.20 20.43 -21.59
C GLU A 71 -1.38 21.05 -20.20
N GLU A 72 -1.84 22.30 -20.18
CA GLU A 72 -2.16 22.97 -18.92
C GLU A 72 -3.26 22.22 -18.17
N ILE A 73 -2.98 21.87 -16.91
CA ILE A 73 -3.97 21.27 -16.04
C ILE A 73 -4.95 22.33 -15.58
N THR A 74 -6.24 22.17 -15.89
CA THR A 74 -7.26 23.10 -15.42
C THR A 74 -7.46 22.97 -13.91
N GLN A 75 -7.74 24.09 -13.23
CA GLN A 75 -8.02 24.08 -11.78
C GLN A 75 -9.20 23.17 -11.42
N GLY A 76 -10.26 23.18 -12.24
CA GLY A 76 -11.42 22.32 -12.02
C GLY A 76 -11.05 20.83 -12.03
N ARG A 77 -10.25 20.39 -13.01
CA ARG A 77 -9.77 19.01 -13.09
C ARG A 77 -8.91 18.65 -11.88
N LEU A 78 -7.97 19.51 -11.49
CA LEU A 78 -7.12 19.29 -10.32
C LEU A 78 -7.98 19.11 -9.05
N TYR A 79 -8.84 20.08 -8.73
CA TYR A 79 -9.59 20.06 -7.48
C TYR A 79 -10.67 18.98 -7.44
N GLN A 80 -11.29 18.64 -8.57
CA GLN A 80 -12.19 17.49 -8.64
C GLN A 80 -11.45 16.20 -8.28
N ASN A 81 -10.27 15.96 -8.85
CA ASN A 81 -9.52 14.75 -8.54
C ASN A 81 -8.95 14.75 -7.11
N LEU A 82 -8.54 15.91 -6.57
CA LEU A 82 -8.15 16.03 -5.16
C LEU A 82 -9.31 15.71 -4.22
N ALA A 83 -10.52 16.18 -4.52
CA ALA A 83 -11.71 15.85 -3.74
C ALA A 83 -12.00 14.35 -3.77
N GLU A 84 -11.98 13.74 -4.95
CA GLU A 84 -12.19 12.30 -5.09
C GLU A 84 -11.10 11.48 -4.36
N LEU A 85 -9.83 11.90 -4.41
CA LEU A 85 -8.74 11.25 -3.66
C LEU A 85 -8.90 11.37 -2.13
N VAL A 86 -9.49 12.47 -1.65
CA VAL A 86 -9.85 12.65 -0.24
C VAL A 86 -11.00 11.72 0.14
N ASP A 87 -12.06 11.68 -0.67
CA ASP A 87 -13.23 10.83 -0.44
C ASP A 87 -12.87 9.34 -0.48
N GLU A 88 -11.95 8.94 -1.36
CA GLU A 88 -11.40 7.59 -1.46
C GLU A 88 -10.39 7.24 -0.35
N GLY A 89 -10.03 8.20 0.52
CA GLY A 89 -9.14 7.99 1.67
C GLY A 89 -7.64 7.90 1.33
N TYR A 90 -7.23 8.34 0.15
CA TYR A 90 -5.81 8.39 -0.24
C TYR A 90 -5.13 9.70 0.18
N VAL A 91 -5.90 10.78 0.30
CA VAL A 91 -5.38 12.10 0.63
C VAL A 91 -6.08 12.66 1.85
N GLU A 92 -5.30 13.20 2.77
CA GLU A 92 -5.81 13.98 3.88
C GLU A 92 -5.80 15.46 3.49
N LYS A 93 -6.93 16.13 3.74
CA LYS A 93 -7.09 17.57 3.52
C LYS A 93 -6.97 18.31 4.84
N LEU A 94 -5.99 19.19 4.94
CA LEU A 94 -5.71 19.99 6.13
C LEU A 94 -6.03 21.47 5.84
N PRO A 95 -7.04 22.06 6.51
CA PRO A 95 -7.30 23.49 6.41
C PRO A 95 -6.12 24.28 6.96
N VAL A 96 -5.59 25.22 6.18
CA VAL A 96 -4.51 26.12 6.60
C VAL A 96 -5.04 27.51 6.91
N ASP A 97 -5.98 27.99 6.09
CA ASP A 97 -6.78 29.17 6.37
C ASP A 97 -8.20 28.99 5.80
N GLY A 98 -9.03 30.04 5.83
CA GLY A 98 -10.42 29.98 5.35
C GLY A 98 -10.58 29.64 3.85
N ARG A 99 -9.52 29.70 3.04
CA ARG A 99 -9.53 29.43 1.59
C ARG A 99 -8.48 28.40 1.17
N THR A 100 -7.41 28.23 1.92
CA THR A 100 -6.24 27.43 1.56
C THR A 100 -6.25 26.10 2.29
N ASN A 101 -6.09 25.00 1.54
CA ASN A 101 -5.95 23.66 2.08
C ASN A 101 -4.59 23.08 1.68
N ALA A 102 -3.91 22.44 2.63
CA ALA A 102 -2.79 21.55 2.38
C ALA A 102 -3.29 20.13 2.17
N TYR A 103 -2.53 19.34 1.41
CA TYR A 103 -2.85 17.95 1.12
C TYR A 103 -1.66 17.07 1.49
N ARG A 104 -1.93 15.96 2.19
CA ARG A 104 -0.93 14.96 2.58
C ARG A 104 -1.37 13.56 2.13
N PRO A 105 -0.45 12.65 1.80
CA PRO A 105 -0.82 11.26 1.58
C PRO A 105 -1.27 10.67 2.93
N SER A 106 -2.34 9.86 2.90
CA SER A 106 -2.67 9.02 4.05
C SER A 106 -1.66 7.88 4.20
N GLU A 107 -1.69 7.19 5.34
CA GLU A 107 -0.92 5.95 5.55
C GLU A 107 -1.24 4.92 4.47
N ARG A 108 -2.53 4.72 4.17
CA ARG A 108 -3.02 3.86 3.08
C ARG A 108 -2.41 4.25 1.74
N ALA A 109 -2.29 5.54 1.43
CA ALA A 109 -1.68 5.96 0.17
C ALA A 109 -0.20 5.59 0.09
N ASN A 110 0.54 5.74 1.18
CA ASN A 110 1.96 5.36 1.21
C ASN A 110 2.13 3.86 0.94
N GLU A 111 1.35 3.01 1.62
CA GLU A 111 1.37 1.56 1.40
C GLU A 111 1.02 1.19 -0.05
N ARG A 112 -0.04 1.78 -0.61
CA ARG A 112 -0.49 1.45 -1.96
C ARG A 112 0.44 1.99 -3.05
N LEU A 113 1.13 3.11 -2.82
CA LEU A 113 2.16 3.60 -3.73
C LEU A 113 3.40 2.69 -3.73
N GLU A 114 3.80 2.17 -2.56
CA GLU A 114 4.88 1.20 -2.44
C GLU A 114 4.53 -0.12 -3.11
N GLU A 115 3.32 -0.64 -2.88
CA GLU A 115 2.80 -1.82 -3.58
C GLU A 115 2.79 -1.61 -5.11
N HIS A 116 2.34 -0.45 -5.57
CA HIS A 116 2.35 -0.14 -7.00
C HIS A 116 3.77 -0.09 -7.58
N TYR A 117 4.71 0.54 -6.87
CA TYR A 117 6.11 0.62 -7.30
C TYR A 117 6.76 -0.77 -7.38
N GLU A 118 6.51 -1.65 -6.40
CA GLU A 118 7.03 -3.02 -6.45
C GLU A 118 6.46 -3.81 -7.64
N TRP A 119 5.20 -3.59 -7.98
CA TRP A 119 4.60 -4.15 -9.19
C TRP A 119 5.31 -3.63 -10.46
N GLU A 120 5.51 -2.30 -10.59
CA GLU A 120 6.21 -1.69 -11.73
C GLU A 120 7.64 -2.24 -11.86
N ARG A 121 8.35 -2.33 -10.73
CA ARG A 121 9.72 -2.85 -10.63
C ARG A 121 9.80 -4.29 -11.15
N ARG A 122 8.89 -5.18 -10.73
CA ARG A 122 8.84 -6.57 -11.22
C ARG A 122 8.60 -6.64 -12.73
N CYS A 123 7.67 -5.83 -13.26
CA CYS A 123 7.38 -5.78 -14.68
C CYS A 123 8.58 -5.31 -15.52
N LEU A 124 9.31 -4.29 -15.05
CA LEU A 124 10.43 -3.69 -15.80
C LEU A 124 11.71 -4.52 -15.74
N PHE A 125 12.02 -5.11 -14.58
CA PHE A 125 13.31 -5.75 -14.35
C PHE A 125 13.26 -7.29 -14.43
N ARG A 126 12.15 -7.87 -14.89
CA ARG A 126 11.93 -9.32 -15.00
C ARG A 126 12.34 -10.09 -13.72
N GLU A 127 11.99 -9.53 -12.57
CA GLU A 127 11.90 -10.33 -11.35
C GLU A 127 10.55 -11.05 -11.36
N LEU A 128 10.41 -11.98 -12.32
CA LEU A 128 9.37 -12.98 -12.24
C LEU A 128 9.77 -13.96 -11.13
N PRO A 129 8.88 -14.29 -10.20
CA PRO A 129 9.15 -15.32 -9.20
C PRO A 129 9.44 -16.69 -9.84
#